data_AF-A0A5P0JK35-F1
#
_entry.id   AF-A0A5P0JK35-F1
#
_cell.length_a   1.000
_cell.length_b   1.000
_cell.length_c   1.000
_cell.angle_alpha   90.00
_cell.angle_beta   90.00
_cell.angle_gamma   90.00
#
_symmetry.space_group_name_H-M   'P 1'
#
loop_
_entity.id
_entity.type
_entity.pdbx_description
1 polymer ?
#
loop_
_entity_poly.entity_id
_entity_poly.type
_entity_poly.pdbx_seq_one_letter_code
_entity_poly.pdbx_strand_id
1 'polypeptide(L)'
;ADALNKLNLRHTEILPLYARLSNSEQNRVFQSHSGRRIVLATNVAETSLTVPGIKYVIDPGTARISRYSYRTKVQRLPIEPISQASANQRKGRCGRVSEGICIRLYSE
;
A
#
# COMPACT_ATOMS: atom_id res chain seq x y z
N ALA A 1 -6.50 -3.79 -9.89
CA ALA A 1 -6.88 -5.07 -9.25
C ALA A 1 -7.10 -6.17 -10.28
N ASP A 2 -7.58 -5.82 -11.48
CA ASP A 2 -8.02 -6.75 -12.53
C ASP A 2 -7.01 -7.84 -12.90
N ALA A 3 -5.71 -7.51 -12.98
CA ALA A 3 -4.66 -8.50 -13.26
C ALA A 3 -4.62 -9.63 -12.21
N LEU A 4 -4.77 -9.30 -10.92
CA LEU A 4 -4.79 -10.29 -9.84
C LEU A 4 -6.13 -11.02 -9.77
N ASN A 5 -7.25 -10.32 -10.03
CA ASN A 5 -8.57 -10.95 -10.08
C ASN A 5 -8.64 -12.03 -11.18
N LYS A 6 -8.00 -11.81 -12.34
CA LYS A 6 -7.93 -12.78 -13.43
C LYS A 6 -7.22 -14.09 -13.07
N LEU A 7 -6.38 -14.10 -12.03
CA LEU A 7 -5.65 -15.30 -11.60
C LEU A 7 -6.53 -16.29 -10.84
N ASN A 8 -7.77 -15.93 -10.46
CA ASN A 8 -8.73 -16.79 -9.74
C ASN A 8 -8.09 -17.54 -8.56
N LEU A 9 -7.32 -16.81 -7.75
CA LEU A 9 -6.61 -17.38 -6.60
C LEU A 9 -7.60 -17.90 -5.56
N ARG A 10 -7.48 -19.18 -5.19
CA ARG A 10 -8.36 -19.81 -4.19
C ARG A 10 -8.26 -19.08 -2.84
N HIS A 11 -9.42 -18.94 -2.17
CA HIS A 11 -9.54 -18.33 -0.84
C HIS A 11 -8.80 -16.99 -0.68
N THR A 12 -8.79 -16.17 -1.74
CA THR A 12 -8.08 -14.89 -1.76
C THR A 12 -9.03 -13.74 -2.06
N GLU A 13 -9.08 -12.74 -1.19
CA GLU A 13 -9.78 -11.47 -1.41
C GLU A 13 -8.77 -10.38 -1.81
N ILE A 14 -9.11 -9.56 -2.80
CA ILE A 14 -8.29 -8.43 -3.25
C ILE A 14 -9.06 -7.14 -3.01
N LEU A 15 -8.51 -6.25 -2.18
CA LEU A 15 -9.12 -4.97 -1.82
C LEU A 15 -8.25 -3.78 -2.24
N PRO A 16 -8.82 -2.75 -2.88
CA PRO A 16 -8.11 -1.49 -3.09
C PRO A 16 -8.10 -0.65 -1.82
N LEU A 17 -7.05 0.17 -1.63
CA LEU A 17 -6.98 1.20 -0.59
C LEU A 17 -6.30 2.47 -1.12
N TYR A 18 -7.09 3.48 -1.47
CA TYR A 18 -6.61 4.78 -1.94
C TYR A 18 -7.59 5.90 -1.60
N ALA A 19 -7.12 7.15 -1.65
CA ALA A 19 -7.82 8.31 -1.07
C ALA A 19 -9.22 8.62 -1.64
N ARG A 20 -9.52 8.22 -2.89
CA ARG A 20 -10.83 8.45 -3.52
C ARG A 20 -11.90 7.42 -3.17
N LEU A 21 -11.56 6.35 -2.46
CA LEU A 21 -12.56 5.38 -2.00
C LEU A 21 -13.46 6.03 -0.95
N SER A 22 -14.75 5.68 -0.97
CA SER A 22 -15.68 6.05 0.09
C SER A 22 -15.25 5.48 1.43
N ASN A 23 -15.74 6.06 2.53
CA ASN A 23 -15.39 5.59 3.87
C ASN A 23 -15.81 4.12 4.10
N SER A 24 -16.96 3.70 3.56
CA SER A 24 -17.40 2.31 3.63
C SER A 24 -16.47 1.36 2.89
N GLU A 25 -15.98 1.74 1.71
CA GLU A 25 -15.00 0.95 0.94
C GLU A 25 -13.65 0.86 1.65
N GLN A 26 -13.15 1.98 2.19
CA GLN A 26 -11.91 1.97 2.98
C GLN A 26 -12.05 1.07 4.21
N ASN A 27 -13.20 1.08 4.88
CA ASN A 27 -13.43 0.27 6.07
C ASN A 27 -13.43 -1.24 5.83
N ARG A 28 -13.62 -1.70 4.59
CA ARG A 28 -13.59 -3.14 4.25
C ARG A 28 -12.27 -3.80 4.62
N VAL A 29 -11.14 -3.07 4.56
CA VAL A 29 -9.82 -3.64 4.88
C VAL A 29 -9.71 -4.08 6.34
N PHE A 30 -10.52 -3.52 7.24
CA PHE A 30 -10.53 -3.85 8.67
C PHE A 30 -11.52 -4.95 9.04
N GLN A 31 -12.47 -5.27 8.17
CA GLN A 31 -13.46 -6.30 8.45
C GLN A 31 -12.78 -7.67 8.58
N SER A 32 -13.26 -8.49 9.49
CA SER A 32 -12.81 -9.89 9.60
C SER A 32 -12.95 -10.62 8.27
N HIS A 33 -12.00 -11.50 7.96
CA HIS A 33 -12.02 -12.29 6.74
C HIS A 33 -11.51 -13.69 7.00
N SER A 34 -11.90 -14.62 6.14
CA SER A 34 -11.32 -15.96 6.06
C SER A 34 -10.31 -16.02 4.91
N GLY A 35 -9.26 -16.82 5.05
CA GLY A 35 -8.25 -16.98 4.02
C GLY A 35 -7.34 -15.76 3.85
N ARG A 36 -6.78 -15.63 2.64
CA ARG A 36 -5.75 -14.62 2.32
C ARG A 36 -6.41 -13.33 1.85
N ARG A 37 -5.99 -12.20 2.39
CA ARG A 37 -6.37 -10.87 1.88
C ARG A 37 -5.16 -10.16 1.31
N ILE A 38 -5.31 -9.60 0.11
CA ILE A 38 -4.31 -8.78 -0.56
C ILE A 38 -4.88 -7.36 -0.63
N VAL A 39 -4.24 -6.43 0.08
CA VAL A 39 -4.62 -5.01 0.05
C VAL A 39 -3.68 -4.28 -0.92
N LEU A 40 -4.24 -3.75 -2.00
CA LEU A 40 -3.53 -2.94 -2.98
C LEU A 40 -3.64 -1.47 -2.56
N ALA A 41 -2.63 -0.97 -1.88
CA ALA A 41 -2.65 0.36 -1.28
C ALA A 41 -1.74 1.36 -2.00
N THR A 42 -2.14 2.63 -2.00
CA THR A 42 -1.19 3.75 -2.20
C THR A 42 -0.49 4.07 -0.88
N ASN A 43 0.34 5.11 -0.85
CA ASN A 43 0.97 5.64 0.35
C ASN A 43 -0.04 6.12 1.43
N VAL A 44 -1.36 6.05 1.20
CA VAL A 44 -2.38 6.20 2.25
C VAL A 44 -2.21 5.17 3.37
N ALA A 45 -1.74 3.96 3.05
CA ALA A 45 -1.44 2.94 4.06
C ALA A 45 -0.20 3.27 4.92
N GLU A 46 0.57 4.30 4.57
CA GLU A 46 1.86 4.60 5.19
C GLU A 46 1.73 5.25 6.58
N THR A 47 0.68 6.03 6.86
CA THR A 47 0.72 7.01 7.97
C THR A 47 -0.46 7.08 8.94
N SER A 48 -1.49 6.25 8.84
CA SER A 48 -2.58 6.32 9.86
C SER A 48 -3.45 5.08 9.98
N LEU A 49 -3.39 4.18 9.01
CA LEU A 49 -4.18 2.95 9.03
C LEU A 49 -3.36 1.79 9.62
N THR A 50 -3.85 1.18 10.70
CA THR A 50 -3.37 -0.11 11.17
C THR A 50 -4.34 -1.17 10.69
N VAL A 51 -4.09 -1.73 9.51
CA VAL A 51 -4.84 -2.91 9.06
C VAL A 51 -4.34 -4.10 9.89
N PRO A 52 -5.22 -4.78 10.64
CA PRO A 52 -4.81 -5.91 11.47
C PRO A 52 -4.30 -7.06 10.59
N GLY A 53 -3.33 -7.82 11.10
CA GLY A 53 -2.90 -9.07 10.46
C GLY A 53 -2.01 -8.94 9.22
N ILE A 54 -1.44 -7.77 8.92
CA ILE A 54 -0.44 -7.66 7.85
C ILE A 54 0.81 -8.44 8.25
N LYS A 55 1.02 -9.58 7.56
CA LYS A 55 2.25 -10.39 7.68
C LYS A 55 3.28 -10.09 6.59
N TYR A 56 2.82 -9.67 5.42
CA TYR A 56 3.67 -9.46 4.25
C TYR A 56 3.47 -8.06 3.69
N VAL A 57 4.57 -7.38 3.38
CA VAL A 57 4.60 -6.11 2.64
C VAL A 57 5.41 -6.33 1.37
N ILE A 58 4.86 -5.91 0.24
CA ILE A 58 5.57 -5.88 -1.05
C ILE A 58 5.75 -4.40 -1.41
N ASP A 59 6.98 -3.93 -1.40
CA ASP A 59 7.32 -2.53 -1.64
C ASP A 59 7.97 -2.34 -3.02
N PRO A 60 7.26 -1.72 -3.98
CA PRO A 60 7.84 -1.40 -5.29
C PRO A 60 8.79 -0.20 -5.25
N GLY A 61 8.94 0.49 -4.12
CA GLY A 61 9.94 1.57 -3.96
C GLY A 61 9.56 2.90 -4.60
N THR A 62 8.32 3.06 -5.09
CA THR A 62 7.85 4.30 -5.73
C THR A 62 6.56 4.82 -5.10
N ALA A 63 6.29 6.11 -5.32
CA ALA A 63 5.04 6.77 -4.95
C ALA A 63 4.75 7.96 -5.87
N ARG A 64 3.49 8.41 -5.92
CA ARG A 64 3.18 9.73 -6.48
C ARG A 64 3.40 10.80 -5.41
N ILE A 65 4.34 11.71 -5.64
CA ILE A 65 4.70 12.76 -4.70
C ILE A 65 4.30 14.11 -5.28
N SER A 66 3.62 14.94 -4.48
CA SER A 66 3.25 16.29 -4.91
C SER A 66 4.49 17.16 -5.02
N ARG A 67 4.77 17.67 -6.23
CA ARG A 67 5.91 18.56 -6.51
C ARG A 67 5.41 19.89 -7.07
N TYR A 68 5.93 20.98 -6.54
CA TYR A 68 5.71 22.31 -7.09
C TYR A 68 6.87 22.69 -8.01
N SER A 69 6.56 23.02 -9.27
CA SER A 69 7.57 23.59 -10.18
C SER A 69 7.55 25.10 -10.07
N TYR A 70 8.58 25.69 -9.47
CA TYR A 70 8.73 27.16 -9.39
C TYR A 70 8.81 27.81 -10.77
N ARG A 71 9.45 27.14 -11.74
CA ARG A 71 9.63 27.67 -13.11
C ARG A 71 8.31 27.77 -13.87
N THR A 72 7.46 26.75 -13.79
CA THR A 72 6.17 26.74 -14.52
C THR A 72 4.99 27.16 -13.65
N LYS A 73 5.20 27.40 -12.35
CA LYS A 73 4.15 27.68 -11.34
C LYS A 73 3.02 26.65 -11.32
N VAL A 74 3.35 25.38 -11.57
CA VAL A 74 2.38 24.28 -11.69
C VAL A 74 2.69 23.20 -10.66
N GLN A 75 1.65 22.67 -10.02
CA GLN A 75 1.71 21.49 -9.19
C GLN A 75 1.60 20.21 -10.04
N ARG A 76 2.49 19.26 -9.81
CA ARG A 76 2.54 17.97 -10.50
C ARG A 76 2.55 16.82 -9.51
N LEU A 77 2.13 15.65 -9.97
CA LEU A 77 2.14 14.38 -9.21
C LEU A 77 2.95 13.30 -9.97
N PRO A 78 4.25 13.51 -10.20
CA PRO A 78 5.11 12.52 -10.81
C PRO A 78 5.21 11.25 -9.94
N ILE A 79 5.51 10.12 -10.59
CA ILE A 79 5.91 8.89 -9.90
C ILE A 79 7.42 8.99 -9.68
N GLU A 80 7.85 8.89 -8.43
CA GLU A 80 9.25 9.03 -8.02
C GLU A 80 9.64 7.92 -7.03
N PRO A 81 10.95 7.61 -6.87
CA PRO A 81 11.43 6.78 -5.78
C PRO A 81 11.04 7.33 -4.40
N ILE A 82 10.76 6.44 -3.46
CA ILE A 82 10.45 6.83 -2.09
C ILE A 82 11.72 7.12 -1.28
N SER A 83 11.57 7.93 -0.24
CA SER A 83 12.65 8.13 0.74
C SER A 83 12.93 6.85 1.53
N GLN A 84 14.13 6.73 2.08
CA GLN A 84 14.46 5.65 3.03
C GLN A 84 13.52 5.63 4.24
N ALA A 85 13.12 6.81 4.73
CA ALA A 85 12.15 6.93 5.81
C ALA A 85 10.80 6.32 5.43
N SER A 86 10.28 6.59 4.24
CA SER A 86 9.05 5.97 3.72
C SER A 86 9.19 4.46 3.56
N ALA A 87 10.33 3.98 3.03
CA ALA A 87 10.59 2.54 2.93
C ALA A 87 10.57 1.85 4.29
N ASN A 88 11.11 2.50 5.33
CA ASN A 88 11.09 2.00 6.70
C ASN A 88 9.69 2.04 7.31
N GLN A 89 8.89 3.09 7.05
CA GLN A 89 7.49 3.14 7.46
C GLN A 89 6.64 2.04 6.83
N ARG A 90 6.89 1.71 5.55
CA ARG A 90 6.24 0.58 4.84
C ARG A 90 6.65 -0.75 5.45
N LYS A 91 7.93 -0.98 5.71
CA LYS A 91 8.42 -2.17 6.43
C LYS A 91 7.73 -2.32 7.80
N GLY A 92 7.52 -1.23 8.53
CA GLY A 92 6.84 -1.20 9.82
C GLY A 92 5.33 -1.50 9.77
N ARG A 93 4.73 -1.72 8.59
CA ARG A 93 3.32 -2.15 8.45
C ARG A 93 3.13 -3.64 8.68
N CYS A 94 4.16 -4.45 8.42
CA CYS A 94 4.23 -5.82 8.93
C CYS A 94 4.97 -5.86 10.27
N GLY A 95 4.82 -6.93 11.05
CA GLY A 95 5.64 -7.14 12.25
C GLY A 95 5.01 -6.74 13.59
N ARG A 96 3.77 -6.21 13.61
CA ARG A 96 3.13 -5.76 14.87
C ARG A 96 2.49 -6.86 15.71
N VAL A 97 2.05 -7.94 15.06
CA VAL A 97 1.31 -9.05 15.71
C VAL A 97 2.07 -10.37 15.63
N SER A 98 2.92 -10.54 14.61
CA SER A 98 3.83 -11.67 14.44
C SER A 98 5.02 -11.22 13.62
N GLU A 99 6.07 -12.04 13.53
CA GLU A 99 7.15 -11.78 12.57
C GLU A 99 6.58 -11.53 11.17
N GLY A 100 7.00 -10.41 10.58
CA GLY A 100 6.50 -9.92 9.31
C GLY A 100 7.63 -9.83 8.30
N ILE A 101 7.32 -10.11 7.04
CA ILE A 101 8.29 -10.07 5.94
C ILE A 101 7.99 -8.87 5.05
N CYS A 102 9.01 -8.04 4.82
CA CYS A 102 8.95 -6.95 3.85
C CYS A 102 9.85 -7.29 2.66
N ILE A 103 9.27 -7.38 1.47
CA ILE A 103 9.94 -7.68 0.21
C ILE A 103 10.05 -6.37 -0.58
N ARG A 104 11.28 -5.88 -0.78
CA ARG A 104 11.56 -4.73 -1.64
C ARG A 104 11.85 -5.22 -3.06
N LEU A 105 11.21 -4.61 -4.07
CA LEU A 105 11.40 -4.96 -5.49
C LEU A 105 12.54 -4.15 -6.14
N TYR A 106 13.47 -3.66 -5.34
CA TYR A 106 14.60 -2.83 -5.73
C TYR A 106 15.82 -3.20 -4.90
N SER A 107 17.01 -2.98 -5.44
CA SER A 107 18.26 -3.11 -4.67
C SER A 107 18.36 -2.00 -3.64
N GLU A 108 18.90 -2.33 -2.47
CA GLU A 108 19.27 -1.36 -1.43
C GLU A 108 20.43 -0.44 -1.86
#